data_AF-A0A0E3N817-F1
#
_entry.id   AF-A0A0E3N817-F1
#
_cell.length_a   1.000
_cell.length_b   1.000
_cell.length_c   1.000
_cell.angle_alpha   90.00
_cell.angle_beta   90.00
_cell.angle_gamma   90.00
#
_symmetry.space_group_name_H-M   'P 1'
#
loop_
_entity.id
_entity.type
_entity.pdbx_description
1 polymer ?
#
loop_
_entity_poly.entity_id
_entity_poly.type
_entity_poly.pdbx_seq_one_letter_code
_entity_poly.pdbx_strand_id
1 'polypeptide(L)'
;MFSEDEDKVVSLGFTSVNEGLEEGVSQALNILTEIGTGYLSEGKEQEAEKTIISIKEIGKAAAVQGMEEAAISAIRSLERLLQCSTQQNMQSITVRVLLSFGAIGKIAAEQQMEMVARLAASVLGKSGNTAALLNQERETIAVAIGLGEIGKAVARMEFPDNSENAAICISCLGDIGKLTAQKSLEEAAVGVKLMLQEMAAAAMQENLQDTVRKIASSIEDIRKNAEEENMENAILQAASALQTIMSNTENKYLNDTSIAAKLALESFNELNIINGEANIKKIEAIREMMRTLWIDSK
;
A
#
# COMPACT_ATOMS: atom_id res chain seq x y z
N MET A 1 31.83 -3.09 -13.83
CA MET A 1 31.40 -2.46 -15.10
C MET A 1 30.10 -1.72 -14.87
N PHE A 2 29.03 -2.37 -14.38
CA PHE A 2 27.74 -1.68 -14.14
C PHE A 2 27.75 -0.54 -13.11
N SER A 3 28.49 -0.63 -11.99
CA SER A 3 28.33 0.35 -10.90
C SER A 3 28.77 1.79 -11.21
N GLU A 4 29.87 2.02 -11.96
CA GLU A 4 30.27 3.39 -12.34
C GLU A 4 29.37 3.99 -13.42
N ASP A 5 28.73 3.13 -14.22
CA ASP A 5 27.77 3.55 -15.23
C ASP A 5 26.40 3.83 -14.60
N GLU A 6 26.02 3.06 -13.58
CA GLU A 6 24.82 3.28 -12.78
C GLU A 6 24.81 4.66 -12.09
N ASP A 7 25.88 5.03 -11.37
CA ASP A 7 25.96 6.32 -10.68
C ASP A 7 25.80 7.52 -11.63
N LYS A 8 26.36 7.42 -12.84
CA LYS A 8 26.21 8.45 -13.90
C LYS A 8 24.77 8.54 -14.38
N VAL A 9 24.10 7.40 -14.57
CA VAL A 9 22.71 7.34 -15.02
C VAL A 9 21.76 7.87 -13.93
N VAL A 10 22.03 7.56 -12.66
CA VAL A 10 21.29 8.14 -11.52
C VAL A 10 21.42 9.66 -11.51
N SER A 11 22.65 10.18 -11.65
CA SER A 11 22.90 11.63 -11.73
C SER A 11 22.18 12.28 -12.91
N LEU A 12 22.19 11.63 -14.08
CA LEU A 12 21.44 12.07 -15.25
C LEU A 12 19.92 12.14 -14.97
N GLY A 13 19.37 11.13 -14.29
CA GLY A 13 17.96 11.09 -13.92
C GLY A 13 17.57 12.28 -13.04
N PHE A 14 18.31 12.55 -11.95
CA PHE A 14 18.03 13.69 -11.08
C PHE A 14 18.27 15.04 -11.77
N THR A 15 19.31 15.16 -12.59
CA THR A 15 19.57 16.39 -13.35
C THR A 15 18.42 16.67 -14.31
N SER A 16 17.92 15.64 -15.00
CA SER A 16 16.77 15.76 -15.90
C SER A 16 15.50 16.15 -15.16
N VAL A 17 15.26 15.63 -13.95
CA VAL A 17 14.15 16.09 -13.10
C VAL A 17 14.29 17.57 -12.75
N ASN A 18 15.48 18.01 -12.32
CA ASN A 18 15.74 19.39 -11.96
C ASN A 18 15.60 20.36 -13.14
N GLU A 19 15.92 19.90 -14.35
CA GLU A 19 15.78 20.66 -15.59
C GLU A 19 14.38 20.55 -16.22
N GLY A 20 13.48 19.73 -15.66
CA GLY A 20 12.13 19.51 -16.18
C GLY A 20 12.08 18.72 -17.49
N LEU A 21 13.10 17.91 -17.78
CA LEU A 21 13.26 17.15 -19.02
C LEU A 21 12.71 15.72 -18.88
N GLU A 22 11.40 15.55 -19.10
CA GLU A 22 10.72 14.23 -18.96
C GLU A 22 11.35 13.11 -19.79
N GLU A 23 11.82 13.42 -21.00
CA GLU A 23 12.47 12.44 -21.86
C GLU A 23 13.83 12.02 -21.32
N GLY A 24 14.60 12.95 -20.73
CA GLY A 24 15.86 12.65 -20.05
C GLY A 24 15.65 11.74 -18.84
N VAL A 25 14.59 12.00 -18.05
CA VAL A 25 14.20 11.15 -16.93
C VAL A 25 13.83 9.75 -17.42
N SER A 26 12.99 9.65 -18.46
CA SER A 26 12.55 8.37 -19.02
C SER A 26 13.72 7.55 -19.59
N GLN A 27 14.69 8.20 -20.24
CA GLN A 27 15.92 7.55 -20.70
C GLN A 27 16.74 6.99 -19.55
N ALA A 28 16.95 7.78 -18.49
CA ALA A 28 17.69 7.32 -17.31
C ALA A 28 17.00 6.12 -16.64
N LEU A 29 15.68 6.19 -16.47
CA LEU A 29 14.88 5.11 -15.89
C LEU A 29 14.94 3.83 -16.73
N ASN A 30 14.88 3.93 -18.05
CA ASN A 30 15.02 2.77 -18.94
C ASN A 30 16.40 2.10 -18.77
N ILE A 31 17.49 2.88 -18.74
CA ILE A 31 18.84 2.34 -18.55
C ILE A 31 18.97 1.69 -17.17
N LEU A 32 18.50 2.34 -16.11
CA LEU A 32 18.50 1.76 -14.76
C LEU A 32 17.68 0.46 -14.70
N THR A 33 16.58 0.39 -15.45
CA THR A 33 15.78 -0.84 -15.51
C THR A 33 16.60 -1.98 -16.11
N GLU A 34 17.32 -1.77 -17.21
CA GLU A 34 18.16 -2.81 -17.83
C GLU A 34 19.34 -3.21 -16.92
N ILE A 35 19.94 -2.26 -16.19
CA ILE A 35 20.97 -2.55 -15.19
C ILE A 35 20.39 -3.42 -14.06
N GLY A 36 19.23 -3.02 -13.52
CA GLY A 36 18.55 -3.71 -12.44
C GLY A 36 18.11 -5.13 -12.83
N THR A 37 17.55 -5.33 -14.03
CA THR A 37 17.21 -6.67 -14.53
C THR A 37 18.45 -7.54 -14.71
N GLY A 38 19.57 -6.95 -15.14
CA GLY A 38 20.88 -7.60 -15.19
C GLY A 38 21.31 -8.11 -13.82
N TYR A 39 21.29 -7.25 -12.80
CA TYR A 39 21.63 -7.64 -11.43
C TYR A 39 20.73 -8.75 -10.87
N LEU A 40 19.41 -8.66 -11.10
CA LEU A 40 18.46 -9.70 -10.68
C LEU A 40 18.73 -11.04 -11.37
N SER A 41 19.06 -11.01 -12.65
CA SER A 41 19.39 -12.23 -13.41
C SER A 41 20.70 -12.88 -12.93
N GLU A 42 21.64 -12.07 -12.41
CA GLU A 42 22.93 -12.52 -11.89
C GLU A 42 22.90 -12.88 -10.39
N GLY A 43 21.75 -12.74 -9.70
CA GLY A 43 21.67 -13.02 -8.26
C GLY A 43 22.26 -11.91 -7.37
N LYS A 44 22.52 -10.72 -7.92
CA LYS A 44 23.15 -9.59 -7.23
C LYS A 44 22.10 -8.73 -6.52
N GLU A 45 21.55 -9.26 -5.43
CA GLU A 45 20.43 -8.63 -4.71
C GLU A 45 20.78 -7.23 -4.17
N GLN A 46 21.98 -7.04 -3.62
CA GLN A 46 22.36 -5.74 -3.04
C GLN A 46 22.48 -4.64 -4.10
N GLU A 47 23.03 -4.96 -5.26
CA GLU A 47 23.12 -4.05 -6.39
C GLU A 47 21.74 -3.77 -6.99
N ALA A 48 20.92 -4.81 -7.18
CA ALA A 48 19.55 -4.63 -7.64
C ALA A 48 18.72 -3.75 -6.69
N GLU A 49 18.88 -3.91 -5.38
CA GLU A 49 18.23 -3.09 -4.37
C GLU A 49 18.61 -1.61 -4.51
N LYS A 50 19.90 -1.30 -4.73
CA LYS A 50 20.36 0.08 -4.98
C LYS A 50 19.74 0.68 -6.24
N THR A 51 19.64 -0.10 -7.31
CA THR A 51 19.00 0.34 -8.54
C THR A 51 17.51 0.63 -8.34
N ILE A 52 16.80 -0.23 -7.62
CA ILE A 52 15.38 -0.05 -7.25
C ILE A 52 15.19 1.23 -6.42
N ILE A 53 16.05 1.46 -5.42
CA ILE A 53 16.03 2.69 -4.61
C ILE A 53 16.25 3.91 -5.50
N SER A 54 17.17 3.85 -6.45
CA SER A 54 17.45 4.97 -7.36
C SER A 54 16.25 5.29 -8.26
N ILE A 55 15.62 4.27 -8.84
CA ILE A 55 14.39 4.42 -9.64
C ILE A 55 13.27 5.01 -8.78
N LYS A 56 13.11 4.52 -7.54
CA LYS A 56 12.12 5.03 -6.58
C LYS A 56 12.34 6.52 -6.28
N GLU A 57 13.56 6.93 -5.97
CA GLU A 57 13.85 8.33 -5.63
C GLU A 57 13.72 9.27 -6.83
N ILE A 58 14.10 8.84 -8.04
CA ILE A 58 13.85 9.60 -9.28
C ILE A 58 12.34 9.73 -9.52
N GLY A 59 11.57 8.65 -9.34
CA GLY A 59 10.11 8.67 -9.48
C GLY A 59 9.42 9.59 -8.46
N LYS A 60 9.86 9.58 -7.20
CA LYS A 60 9.40 10.51 -6.16
C LYS A 60 9.73 11.95 -6.55
N ALA A 61 10.96 12.22 -6.99
CA ALA A 61 11.37 13.57 -7.39
C ALA A 61 10.58 14.09 -8.60
N ALA A 62 10.34 13.24 -9.60
CA ALA A 62 9.48 13.56 -10.74
C ALA A 62 8.05 13.90 -10.29
N ALA A 63 7.48 13.12 -9.37
CA ALA A 63 6.16 13.40 -8.83
C ALA A 63 6.11 14.73 -8.06
N VAL A 64 7.13 15.04 -7.24
CA VAL A 64 7.24 16.35 -6.55
C VAL A 64 7.26 17.52 -7.55
N GLN A 65 7.88 17.34 -8.71
CA GLN A 65 7.93 18.37 -9.76
C GLN A 65 6.71 18.39 -10.69
N GLY A 66 5.70 17.54 -10.44
CA GLY A 66 4.52 17.43 -11.30
C GLY A 66 4.80 16.83 -12.68
N MET A 67 5.93 16.12 -12.86
CA MET A 67 6.32 15.47 -14.11
C MET A 67 5.60 14.12 -14.26
N GLU A 68 4.37 14.17 -14.77
CA GLU A 68 3.45 13.01 -14.78
C GLU A 68 3.97 11.83 -15.59
N GLU A 69 4.43 12.05 -16.82
CA GLU A 69 4.93 10.96 -17.66
C GLU A 69 6.23 10.37 -17.09
N ALA A 70 7.07 11.19 -16.48
CA ALA A 70 8.29 10.73 -15.81
C ALA A 70 7.99 9.85 -14.59
N ALA A 71 7.00 10.23 -13.76
CA ALA A 71 6.57 9.43 -12.62
C ALA A 71 5.89 8.11 -13.06
N ILE A 72 5.09 8.14 -14.14
CA ILE A 72 4.53 6.94 -14.78
C ILE A 72 5.65 6.02 -15.27
N SER A 73 6.68 6.56 -15.94
CA SER A 73 7.84 5.80 -16.40
C SER A 73 8.55 5.10 -15.24
N ALA A 74 8.68 5.75 -14.07
CA ALA A 74 9.29 5.13 -12.90
C ALA A 74 8.48 3.93 -12.38
N ILE A 75 7.15 4.04 -12.35
CA ILE A 75 6.28 2.92 -11.99
C ILE A 75 6.44 1.77 -13.00
N ARG A 76 6.47 2.04 -14.30
CA ARG A 76 6.65 1.00 -15.32
C ARG A 76 8.02 0.31 -15.23
N SER A 77 9.08 1.07 -14.94
CA SER A 77 10.41 0.53 -14.66
C SER A 77 10.40 -0.43 -13.47
N LEU A 78 9.77 -0.02 -12.36
CA LEU A 78 9.61 -0.86 -11.18
C LEU A 78 8.75 -2.11 -11.47
N GLU A 79 7.72 -2.01 -12.31
CA GLU A 79 6.88 -3.16 -12.69
C GLU A 79 7.70 -4.24 -13.43
N ARG A 80 8.65 -3.83 -14.28
CA ARG A 80 9.59 -4.77 -14.93
C ARG A 80 10.49 -5.46 -13.90
N LEU A 81 11.00 -4.72 -12.91
CA LEU A 81 11.81 -5.29 -11.83
C LEU A 81 11.00 -6.18 -10.88
N LEU A 82 9.72 -5.88 -10.67
CA LEU A 82 8.80 -6.73 -9.91
C LEU A 82 8.64 -8.09 -10.59
N GLN A 83 8.42 -8.10 -11.91
CA GLN A 83 8.27 -9.33 -12.68
C GLN A 83 9.53 -10.20 -12.59
N CYS A 84 10.71 -9.60 -12.77
CA CYS A 84 11.99 -10.31 -12.65
C CYS A 84 12.23 -10.85 -11.23
N SER A 85 12.08 -10.02 -10.20
CA SER A 85 12.30 -10.44 -8.80
C SER A 85 11.34 -11.55 -8.36
N THR A 86 10.09 -11.50 -8.81
CA THR A 86 9.10 -12.54 -8.55
C THR A 86 9.46 -13.85 -9.24
N GLN A 87 9.86 -13.81 -10.51
CA GLN A 87 10.29 -15.01 -11.27
C GLN A 87 11.52 -15.68 -10.65
N GLN A 88 12.42 -14.89 -10.06
CA GLN A 88 13.63 -15.37 -9.39
C GLN A 88 13.41 -15.72 -7.90
N ASN A 89 12.18 -15.61 -7.38
CA ASN A 89 11.83 -15.82 -5.97
C ASN A 89 12.65 -14.97 -4.97
N MET A 90 13.04 -13.76 -5.37
CA MET A 90 13.81 -12.82 -4.54
C MET A 90 12.88 -11.99 -3.64
N GLN A 91 12.29 -12.61 -2.61
CA GLN A 91 11.27 -11.99 -1.74
C GLN A 91 11.68 -10.61 -1.21
N SER A 92 12.92 -10.43 -0.74
CA SER A 92 13.39 -9.14 -0.20
C SER A 92 13.28 -8.02 -1.25
N ILE A 93 13.73 -8.31 -2.46
CA ILE A 93 13.65 -7.39 -3.60
C ILE A 93 12.19 -7.14 -4.00
N THR A 94 11.37 -8.19 -4.07
CA THR A 94 9.93 -8.05 -4.39
C THR A 94 9.25 -7.09 -3.41
N VAL A 95 9.49 -7.27 -2.10
CA VAL A 95 8.97 -6.36 -1.05
C VAL A 95 9.46 -4.92 -1.27
N ARG A 96 10.74 -4.71 -1.58
CA ARG A 96 11.31 -3.39 -1.87
C ARG A 96 10.64 -2.70 -3.06
N VAL A 97 10.39 -3.44 -4.15
CA VAL A 97 9.71 -2.90 -5.33
C VAL A 97 8.27 -2.51 -5.00
N LEU A 98 7.55 -3.36 -4.26
CA LEU A 98 6.16 -3.10 -3.85
C LEU A 98 6.05 -1.82 -2.99
N LEU A 99 6.94 -1.67 -2.01
CA LEU A 99 6.98 -0.45 -1.18
C LEU A 99 7.33 0.80 -2.01
N SER A 100 8.15 0.65 -3.05
CA SER A 100 8.51 1.74 -3.96
C SER A 100 7.30 2.28 -4.75
N PHE A 101 6.37 1.41 -5.18
CA PHE A 101 5.10 1.88 -5.75
C PHE A 101 4.29 2.70 -4.76
N GLY A 102 4.19 2.24 -3.51
CA GLY A 102 3.51 2.95 -2.43
C GLY A 102 4.10 4.35 -2.20
N ALA A 103 5.42 4.45 -2.19
CA ALA A 103 6.12 5.71 -1.98
C ALA A 103 5.88 6.72 -3.13
N ILE A 104 6.04 6.29 -4.39
CA ILE A 104 5.77 7.16 -5.55
C ILE A 104 4.28 7.54 -5.58
N GLY A 105 3.38 6.56 -5.42
CA GLY A 105 1.94 6.80 -5.45
C GLY A 105 1.46 7.74 -4.35
N LYS A 106 2.04 7.66 -3.14
CA LYS A 106 1.73 8.56 -2.03
C LYS A 106 2.10 10.01 -2.38
N ILE A 107 3.34 10.22 -2.87
CA ILE A 107 3.79 11.56 -3.28
C ILE A 107 2.93 12.08 -4.44
N ALA A 108 2.63 11.24 -5.43
CA ALA A 108 1.74 11.60 -6.53
C ALA A 108 0.36 12.04 -6.04
N ALA A 109 -0.24 11.33 -5.07
CA ALA A 109 -1.51 11.73 -4.47
C ALA A 109 -1.40 13.09 -3.74
N GLU A 110 -0.32 13.30 -2.98
CA GLU A 110 -0.05 14.59 -2.30
C GLU A 110 0.12 15.74 -3.31
N GLN A 111 0.63 15.46 -4.52
CA GLN A 111 0.77 16.43 -5.62
C GLN A 111 -0.42 16.46 -6.59
N GLN A 112 -1.53 15.80 -6.24
CA GLN A 112 -2.75 15.74 -7.05
C GLN A 112 -2.58 15.11 -8.46
N MET A 113 -1.55 14.28 -8.64
CA MET A 113 -1.27 13.55 -9.87
C MET A 113 -2.11 12.28 -9.92
N GLU A 114 -3.41 12.44 -10.23
CA GLU A 114 -4.41 11.39 -10.10
C GLU A 114 -4.05 10.12 -10.88
N MET A 115 -3.58 10.24 -12.13
CA MET A 115 -3.26 9.06 -12.94
C MET A 115 -2.07 8.26 -12.39
N VAL A 116 -1.04 8.93 -11.86
CA VAL A 116 0.14 8.27 -11.28
C VAL A 116 -0.24 7.51 -10.00
N ALA A 117 -0.99 8.16 -9.11
CA ALA A 117 -1.47 7.52 -7.88
C ALA A 117 -2.42 6.35 -8.21
N ARG A 118 -3.29 6.50 -9.21
CA ARG A 118 -4.16 5.44 -9.72
C ARG A 118 -3.38 4.25 -10.25
N LEU A 119 -2.35 4.53 -11.06
CA LEU A 119 -1.50 3.49 -11.64
C LEU A 119 -0.77 2.71 -10.55
N ALA A 120 -0.16 3.40 -9.59
CA ALA A 120 0.51 2.77 -8.45
C ALA A 120 -0.46 1.87 -7.66
N ALA A 121 -1.65 2.39 -7.33
CA ALA A 121 -2.66 1.62 -6.61
C ALA A 121 -3.15 0.41 -7.41
N SER A 122 -3.34 0.53 -8.72
CA SER A 122 -3.77 -0.58 -9.58
C SER A 122 -2.73 -1.69 -9.68
N VAL A 123 -1.45 -1.33 -9.86
CA VAL A 123 -0.34 -2.29 -9.88
C VAL A 123 -0.27 -3.01 -8.53
N LEU A 124 -0.28 -2.26 -7.43
CA LEU A 124 -0.30 -2.81 -6.07
C LEU A 124 -1.48 -3.75 -5.84
N GLY A 125 -2.70 -3.37 -6.24
CA GLY A 125 -3.88 -4.22 -6.08
C GLY A 125 -3.77 -5.55 -6.80
N LYS A 126 -3.29 -5.56 -8.05
CA LYS A 126 -3.04 -6.78 -8.81
C LYS A 126 -1.97 -7.64 -8.13
N SER A 127 -0.84 -7.04 -7.76
CA SER A 127 0.26 -7.74 -7.10
C SER A 127 -0.13 -8.30 -5.74
N GLY A 128 -0.95 -7.59 -4.96
CA GLY A 128 -1.44 -8.04 -3.66
C GLY A 128 -2.35 -9.25 -3.77
N ASN A 129 -3.26 -9.26 -4.74
CA ASN A 129 -4.11 -10.42 -5.01
C ASN A 129 -3.26 -11.64 -5.41
N THR A 130 -2.26 -11.44 -6.28
CA THR A 130 -1.32 -12.51 -6.64
C THR A 130 -0.53 -13.00 -5.43
N ALA A 131 0.05 -12.11 -4.63
CA ALA A 131 0.82 -12.47 -3.44
C ALA A 131 -0.03 -13.26 -2.43
N ALA A 132 -1.27 -12.80 -2.16
CA ALA A 132 -2.17 -13.50 -1.24
C ALA A 132 -2.53 -14.90 -1.77
N LEU A 133 -2.81 -15.04 -3.06
CA LEU A 133 -3.11 -16.34 -3.68
C LEU A 133 -1.91 -17.32 -3.62
N LEU A 134 -0.69 -16.80 -3.66
CA LEU A 134 0.56 -17.55 -3.57
C LEU A 134 1.07 -17.73 -2.13
N ASN A 135 0.30 -17.31 -1.11
CA ASN A 135 0.69 -17.35 0.31
C ASN A 135 1.98 -16.55 0.64
N GLN A 136 2.22 -15.47 -0.09
CA GLN A 136 3.37 -14.58 0.07
C GLN A 136 3.03 -13.46 1.08
N GLU A 137 2.98 -13.81 2.36
CA GLU A 137 2.43 -12.94 3.42
C GLU A 137 3.17 -11.59 3.55
N ARG A 138 4.50 -11.60 3.43
CA ARG A 138 5.32 -10.36 3.52
C ARG A 138 5.06 -9.42 2.35
N GLU A 139 4.97 -9.95 1.15
CA GLU A 139 4.62 -9.21 -0.06
C GLU A 139 3.20 -8.64 0.04
N THR A 140 2.25 -9.42 0.56
CA THR A 140 0.89 -8.93 0.80
C THR A 140 0.86 -7.80 1.83
N ILE A 141 1.63 -7.89 2.92
CA ILE A 141 1.77 -6.81 3.90
C ILE A 141 2.39 -5.55 3.25
N ALA A 142 3.43 -5.71 2.43
CA ALA A 142 4.05 -4.60 1.71
C ALA A 142 3.05 -3.89 0.77
N VAL A 143 2.21 -4.65 0.07
CA VAL A 143 1.11 -4.10 -0.73
C VAL A 143 0.10 -3.35 0.13
N ALA A 144 -0.31 -3.93 1.26
CA ALA A 144 -1.26 -3.29 2.15
C ALA A 144 -0.74 -1.94 2.64
N ILE A 145 0.54 -1.85 3.03
CA ILE A 145 1.22 -0.60 3.40
C ILE A 145 1.14 0.40 2.25
N GLY A 146 1.56 0.01 1.04
CA GLY A 146 1.57 0.90 -0.11
C GLY A 146 0.19 1.47 -0.44
N LEU A 147 -0.84 0.62 -0.49
CA LEU A 147 -2.23 1.04 -0.73
C LEU A 147 -2.76 1.93 0.40
N GLY A 148 -2.45 1.59 1.65
CA GLY A 148 -2.86 2.37 2.82
C GLY A 148 -2.26 3.77 2.83
N GLU A 149 -0.99 3.90 2.51
CA GLU A 149 -0.27 5.17 2.43
C GLU A 149 -0.78 6.06 1.30
N ILE A 150 -1.04 5.48 0.11
CA ILE A 150 -1.69 6.20 -0.99
C ILE A 150 -3.09 6.65 -0.57
N GLY A 151 -3.92 5.75 -0.03
CA GLY A 151 -5.29 6.04 0.38
C GLY A 151 -5.37 7.14 1.44
N LYS A 152 -4.44 7.16 2.42
CA LYS A 152 -4.33 8.23 3.42
C LYS A 152 -3.96 9.58 2.80
N ALA A 153 -3.07 9.59 1.81
CA ALA A 153 -2.70 10.81 1.10
C ALA A 153 -3.89 11.35 0.27
N VAL A 154 -4.60 10.47 -0.44
CA VAL A 154 -5.78 10.85 -1.23
C VAL A 154 -6.87 11.45 -0.34
N ALA A 155 -7.10 10.88 0.85
CA ALA A 155 -8.10 11.40 1.78
C ALA A 155 -7.83 12.85 2.20
N ARG A 156 -6.58 13.33 2.12
CA ARG A 156 -6.14 14.68 2.50
C ARG A 156 -6.01 15.65 1.33
N MET A 157 -6.41 15.23 0.13
CA MET A 157 -6.43 16.11 -1.04
C MET A 157 -7.51 17.20 -0.87
N GLU A 158 -7.39 18.28 -1.62
CA GLU A 158 -8.35 19.40 -1.56
C GLU A 158 -9.76 19.00 -2.04
N PHE A 159 -9.85 18.04 -2.98
CA PHE A 159 -11.11 17.53 -3.54
C PHE A 159 -11.19 16.00 -3.50
N PRO A 160 -11.22 15.39 -2.31
CA PRO A 160 -11.03 13.95 -2.15
C PRO A 160 -12.30 13.14 -2.51
N ASP A 161 -13.50 13.73 -2.35
CA ASP A 161 -14.78 13.07 -2.68
C ASP A 161 -14.95 12.77 -4.18
N ASN A 162 -14.19 13.47 -5.02
CA ASN A 162 -14.18 13.24 -6.47
C ASN A 162 -13.09 12.25 -6.91
N SER A 163 -12.20 11.83 -6.00
CA SER A 163 -11.04 11.03 -6.38
C SER A 163 -11.39 9.55 -6.52
N GLU A 164 -11.22 9.01 -7.73
CA GLU A 164 -11.35 7.57 -7.99
C GLU A 164 -10.29 6.76 -7.21
N ASN A 165 -9.18 7.40 -6.84
CA ASN A 165 -8.04 6.74 -6.19
C ASN A 165 -8.37 6.24 -4.79
N ALA A 166 -9.17 6.97 -4.01
CA ALA A 166 -9.60 6.51 -2.69
C ALA A 166 -10.43 5.22 -2.81
N ALA A 167 -11.36 5.20 -3.77
CA ALA A 167 -12.20 4.03 -4.03
C ALA A 167 -11.36 2.83 -4.48
N ILE A 168 -10.36 3.03 -5.34
CA ILE A 168 -9.45 1.97 -5.80
C ILE A 168 -8.64 1.40 -4.64
N CYS A 169 -8.02 2.25 -3.80
CA CYS A 169 -7.26 1.76 -2.64
C CYS A 169 -8.12 0.94 -1.68
N ILE A 170 -9.35 1.40 -1.39
CA ILE A 170 -10.30 0.68 -0.53
C ILE A 170 -10.71 -0.64 -1.15
N SER A 171 -11.06 -0.65 -2.44
CA SER A 171 -11.46 -1.87 -3.15
C SER A 171 -10.33 -2.89 -3.16
N CYS A 172 -9.11 -2.47 -3.51
CA CYS A 172 -7.95 -3.36 -3.54
C CYS A 172 -7.63 -3.91 -2.15
N LEU A 173 -7.62 -3.08 -1.11
CA LEU A 173 -7.43 -3.57 0.26
C LEU A 173 -8.55 -4.53 0.69
N GLY A 174 -9.80 -4.24 0.33
CA GLY A 174 -10.94 -5.12 0.61
C GLY A 174 -10.81 -6.49 -0.03
N ASP A 175 -10.45 -6.54 -1.31
CA ASP A 175 -10.26 -7.78 -2.07
C ASP A 175 -9.06 -8.58 -1.54
N ILE A 176 -7.93 -7.91 -1.29
CA ILE A 176 -6.75 -8.54 -0.68
C ILE A 176 -7.10 -9.07 0.70
N GLY A 177 -7.81 -8.30 1.53
CA GLY A 177 -8.24 -8.74 2.86
C GLY A 177 -9.09 -10.00 2.81
N LYS A 178 -10.08 -10.06 1.90
CA LYS A 178 -10.90 -11.27 1.68
C LYS A 178 -10.03 -12.47 1.29
N LEU A 179 -9.10 -12.28 0.35
CA LEU A 179 -8.19 -13.33 -0.08
C LEU A 179 -7.25 -13.80 1.03
N THR A 180 -6.68 -12.88 1.83
CA THR A 180 -5.82 -13.23 2.96
C THR A 180 -6.58 -14.05 4.00
N ALA A 181 -7.83 -13.69 4.28
CA ALA A 181 -8.71 -14.47 5.14
C ALA A 181 -8.93 -15.89 4.58
N GLN A 182 -9.38 -16.01 3.33
CA GLN A 182 -9.60 -17.30 2.64
C GLN A 182 -8.34 -18.18 2.50
N LYS A 183 -7.15 -17.58 2.60
CA LYS A 183 -5.86 -18.26 2.53
C LYS A 183 -5.21 -18.48 3.89
N SER A 184 -5.93 -18.21 4.98
CA SER A 184 -5.42 -18.39 6.34
C SER A 184 -4.17 -17.53 6.65
N LEU A 185 -3.95 -16.42 5.93
CA LEU A 185 -2.83 -15.48 6.11
C LEU A 185 -3.16 -14.41 7.17
N GLU A 186 -3.16 -14.81 8.43
CA GLU A 186 -3.68 -13.98 9.54
C GLU A 186 -2.91 -12.66 9.72
N GLU A 187 -1.58 -12.64 9.57
CA GLU A 187 -0.80 -11.41 9.78
C GLU A 187 -1.07 -10.40 8.66
N ALA A 188 -1.16 -10.88 7.42
CA ALA A 188 -1.57 -10.03 6.29
C ALA A 188 -3.01 -9.51 6.44
N ALA A 189 -3.95 -10.35 6.90
CA ALA A 189 -5.33 -9.93 7.14
C ALA A 189 -5.42 -8.85 8.24
N VAL A 190 -4.62 -8.98 9.31
CA VAL A 190 -4.47 -7.94 10.34
C VAL A 190 -3.86 -6.67 9.73
N GLY A 191 -2.81 -6.80 8.91
CA GLY A 191 -2.14 -5.67 8.25
C GLY A 191 -3.07 -4.87 7.34
N VAL A 192 -3.89 -5.54 6.53
CA VAL A 192 -4.92 -4.90 5.70
C VAL A 192 -5.91 -4.11 6.57
N LYS A 193 -6.40 -4.70 7.66
CA LYS A 193 -7.35 -4.03 8.58
C LYS A 193 -6.72 -2.83 9.28
N LEU A 194 -5.44 -2.90 9.65
CA LEU A 194 -4.70 -1.76 10.21
C LEU A 194 -4.66 -0.60 9.21
N MET A 195 -4.33 -0.86 7.94
CA MET A 195 -4.28 0.18 6.91
C MET A 195 -5.66 0.78 6.62
N LEU A 196 -6.71 -0.06 6.54
CA LEU A 196 -8.09 0.42 6.42
C LEU A 196 -8.48 1.30 7.63
N GLN A 197 -8.12 0.93 8.85
CA GLN A 197 -8.37 1.74 10.05
C GLN A 197 -7.67 3.11 9.97
N GLU A 198 -6.40 3.15 9.56
CA GLU A 198 -5.67 4.41 9.43
C GLU A 198 -6.21 5.29 8.29
N MET A 199 -6.64 4.69 7.18
CA MET A 199 -7.34 5.39 6.10
C MET A 199 -8.68 5.96 6.59
N ALA A 200 -9.45 5.21 7.38
CA ALA A 200 -10.69 5.71 7.97
C ALA A 200 -10.40 6.88 8.90
N ALA A 201 -9.33 6.84 9.69
CA ALA A 201 -8.94 7.95 10.55
C ALA A 201 -8.63 9.22 9.72
N ALA A 202 -7.89 9.09 8.61
CA ALA A 202 -7.64 10.21 7.70
C ALA A 202 -8.93 10.74 7.07
N ALA A 203 -9.78 9.86 6.54
CA ALA A 203 -11.07 10.24 5.95
C ALA A 203 -12.01 10.90 6.96
N MET A 204 -12.01 10.46 8.23
CA MET A 204 -12.77 11.08 9.30
C MET A 204 -12.24 12.48 9.67
N GLN A 205 -10.93 12.72 9.58
CA GLN A 205 -10.36 14.06 9.80
C GLN A 205 -10.91 15.05 8.77
N GLU A 206 -11.01 14.63 7.52
CA GLU A 206 -11.52 15.42 6.39
C GLU A 206 -13.05 15.31 6.18
N ASN A 207 -13.76 14.65 7.11
CA ASN A 207 -15.22 14.47 7.10
C ASN A 207 -15.81 13.69 5.89
N LEU A 208 -15.03 12.82 5.25
CA LEU A 208 -15.40 12.05 4.05
C LEU A 208 -16.30 10.85 4.38
N GLN A 209 -17.59 11.09 4.60
CA GLN A 209 -18.52 10.07 5.11
C GLN A 209 -18.64 8.84 4.22
N ASP A 210 -18.78 9.05 2.91
CA ASP A 210 -18.94 7.93 1.99
C ASP A 210 -17.69 7.06 1.94
N THR A 211 -16.52 7.66 2.06
CA THR A 211 -15.22 6.97 2.16
C THR A 211 -15.14 6.15 3.46
N VAL A 212 -15.48 6.73 4.61
CA VAL A 212 -15.48 6.01 5.89
C VAL A 212 -16.49 4.87 5.89
N ARG A 213 -17.68 5.07 5.29
CA ARG A 213 -18.70 4.03 5.14
C ARG A 213 -18.19 2.85 4.29
N LYS A 214 -17.57 3.14 3.13
CA LYS A 214 -16.96 2.10 2.27
C LYS A 214 -15.87 1.32 3.00
N ILE A 215 -15.05 2.01 3.80
CA ILE A 215 -14.01 1.37 4.61
C ILE A 215 -14.64 0.46 5.68
N ALA A 216 -15.65 0.93 6.41
CA ALA A 216 -16.34 0.13 7.42
C ALA A 216 -16.95 -1.15 6.81
N SER A 217 -17.61 -1.04 5.65
CA SER A 217 -18.13 -2.20 4.92
C SER A 217 -17.02 -3.18 4.50
N SER A 218 -15.88 -2.66 4.06
CA SER A 218 -14.74 -3.51 3.69
C SER A 218 -14.16 -4.25 4.90
N ILE A 219 -13.99 -3.58 6.04
CA ILE A 219 -13.51 -4.21 7.30
C ILE A 219 -14.46 -5.33 7.72
N GLU A 220 -15.77 -5.08 7.65
CA GLU A 220 -16.83 -6.04 7.98
C GLU A 220 -16.82 -7.27 7.07
N ASP A 221 -16.66 -7.07 5.76
CA ASP A 221 -16.55 -8.18 4.81
C ASP A 221 -15.33 -9.06 5.10
N ILE A 222 -14.17 -8.45 5.40
CA ILE A 222 -12.96 -9.20 5.75
C ILE A 222 -13.14 -9.95 7.08
N ARG A 223 -13.87 -9.35 8.05
CA ARG A 223 -14.21 -10.01 9.32
C ARG A 223 -14.97 -11.31 9.09
N LYS A 224 -16.02 -11.31 8.27
CA LYS A 224 -16.82 -12.52 7.99
C LYS A 224 -15.97 -13.66 7.43
N ASN A 225 -15.08 -13.36 6.47
CA ASN A 225 -14.17 -14.37 5.92
C ASN A 225 -13.15 -14.85 6.98
N ALA A 226 -12.67 -13.94 7.85
CA ALA A 226 -11.75 -14.28 8.93
C ALA A 226 -12.40 -15.17 10.01
N GLU A 227 -13.72 -15.07 10.22
CA GLU A 227 -14.48 -15.92 11.12
C GLU A 227 -14.63 -17.34 10.61
N GLU A 228 -14.90 -17.52 9.32
CA GLU A 228 -14.93 -18.83 8.67
C GLU A 228 -13.61 -19.60 8.87
N GLU A 229 -12.49 -18.86 8.96
CA GLU A 229 -11.13 -19.38 9.07
C GLU A 229 -10.53 -19.28 10.49
N ASN A 230 -11.34 -18.91 11.51
CA ASN A 230 -10.94 -18.79 12.92
C ASN A 230 -9.70 -17.89 13.18
N MET A 231 -9.57 -16.79 12.43
CA MET A 231 -8.47 -15.82 12.59
C MET A 231 -8.71 -14.83 13.73
N GLU A 232 -8.53 -15.27 14.97
CA GLU A 232 -8.83 -14.46 16.16
C GLU A 232 -8.24 -13.04 16.14
N ASN A 233 -6.98 -12.88 15.74
CA ASN A 233 -6.33 -11.57 15.73
C ASN A 233 -6.92 -10.65 14.67
N ALA A 234 -7.25 -11.20 13.50
CA ALA A 234 -7.89 -10.44 12.44
C ALA A 234 -9.31 -10.05 12.83
N ILE A 235 -10.05 -10.91 13.52
CA ILE A 235 -11.41 -10.62 13.99
C ILE A 235 -11.37 -9.52 15.07
N LEU A 236 -10.48 -9.64 16.06
CA LEU A 236 -10.26 -8.62 17.09
C LEU A 236 -9.88 -7.26 16.49
N GLN A 237 -8.95 -7.25 15.53
CA GLN A 237 -8.54 -6.03 14.85
C GLN A 237 -9.69 -5.40 14.05
N ALA A 238 -10.61 -6.19 13.48
CA ALA A 238 -11.80 -5.67 12.81
C ALA A 238 -12.76 -4.96 13.79
N ALA A 239 -13.05 -5.59 14.94
CA ALA A 239 -13.85 -4.95 15.99
C ALA A 239 -13.23 -3.64 16.46
N SER A 240 -11.93 -3.66 16.76
CA SER A 240 -11.19 -2.46 17.20
C SER A 240 -11.28 -1.32 16.16
N ALA A 241 -11.12 -1.65 14.88
CA ALA A 241 -11.22 -0.67 13.80
C ALA A 241 -12.64 -0.09 13.68
N LEU A 242 -13.68 -0.94 13.71
CA LEU A 242 -15.08 -0.50 13.67
C LEU A 242 -15.48 0.33 14.89
N GLN A 243 -15.00 -0.03 16.09
CA GLN A 243 -15.22 0.73 17.32
C GLN A 243 -14.53 2.10 17.27
N THR A 244 -13.33 2.18 16.66
CA THR A 244 -12.63 3.44 16.41
C THR A 244 -13.44 4.33 15.46
N ILE A 245 -14.05 3.76 14.41
CA ILE A 245 -14.91 4.49 13.48
C ILE A 245 -16.18 4.98 14.20
N MET A 246 -16.84 4.12 14.97
CA MET A 246 -18.07 4.46 15.70
C MET A 246 -17.86 5.58 16.72
N SER A 247 -16.84 5.48 17.57
CA SER A 247 -16.55 6.48 18.63
C SER A 247 -16.16 7.85 18.08
N ASN A 248 -15.47 7.90 16.93
CA ASN A 248 -15.13 9.17 16.27
C ASN A 248 -16.32 9.79 15.51
N THR A 249 -17.25 8.98 15.02
CA THR A 249 -18.44 9.45 14.28
C THR A 249 -19.54 9.98 15.19
N GLU A 250 -19.71 9.41 16.38
CA GLU A 250 -20.62 9.92 17.43
C GLU A 250 -20.26 11.34 17.87
N ASN A 251 -18.97 11.65 17.96
CA ASN A 251 -18.48 12.99 18.32
C ASN A 251 -18.67 14.05 17.21
N LYS A 252 -18.94 13.63 15.96
CA LYS A 252 -18.99 14.51 14.78
C LYS A 252 -20.37 14.57 14.09
N TYR A 253 -21.44 14.06 14.73
CA TYR A 253 -22.80 14.00 14.16
C TYR A 253 -22.90 13.22 12.83
N LEU A 254 -22.11 12.15 12.68
CA LEU A 254 -22.01 11.36 11.47
C LEU A 254 -22.89 10.10 11.54
N ASN A 255 -24.21 10.31 11.53
CA ASN A 255 -25.19 9.29 11.92
C ASN A 255 -25.17 8.04 11.04
N ASP A 256 -25.11 8.15 9.72
CA ASP A 256 -25.17 6.98 8.82
C ASP A 256 -23.92 6.08 8.93
N THR A 257 -22.75 6.69 9.11
CA THR A 257 -21.47 6.00 9.27
C THR A 257 -21.39 5.31 10.65
N SER A 258 -21.87 6.00 11.69
CA SER A 258 -22.02 5.42 13.04
C SER A 258 -22.96 4.22 13.03
N ILE A 259 -24.09 4.30 12.31
CA ILE A 259 -25.04 3.19 12.16
C ILE A 259 -24.38 1.99 11.47
N ALA A 260 -23.64 2.20 10.37
CA ALA A 260 -22.96 1.10 9.66
C ALA A 260 -21.92 0.40 10.55
N ALA A 261 -21.09 1.16 11.26
CA ALA A 261 -20.11 0.61 12.20
C ALA A 261 -20.78 -0.11 13.38
N LYS A 262 -21.88 0.45 13.89
CA LYS A 262 -22.66 -0.15 14.97
C LYS A 262 -23.30 -1.48 14.55
N LEU A 263 -23.93 -1.54 13.37
CA LEU A 263 -24.52 -2.78 12.84
C LEU A 263 -23.45 -3.87 12.66
N ALA A 264 -22.26 -3.50 12.18
CA ALA A 264 -21.13 -4.42 12.08
C ALA A 264 -20.67 -4.92 13.47
N LEU A 265 -20.60 -4.05 14.48
CA LEU A 265 -20.28 -4.43 15.86
C LEU A 265 -21.38 -5.23 16.56
N GLU A 266 -22.65 -5.01 16.26
CA GLU A 266 -23.76 -5.79 16.83
C GLU A 266 -23.69 -7.26 16.40
N SER A 267 -23.23 -7.52 15.16
CA SER A 267 -22.94 -8.89 14.70
C SER A 267 -21.77 -9.56 15.44
N PHE A 268 -20.97 -8.78 16.19
CA PHE A 268 -19.83 -9.25 16.97
C PHE A 268 -20.24 -9.85 18.33
N ASN A 269 -21.35 -9.38 18.91
CA ASN A 269 -21.82 -9.79 20.24
C ASN A 269 -22.28 -11.26 20.32
N GLU A 270 -22.33 -11.96 19.18
CA GLU A 270 -22.60 -13.39 19.10
C GLU A 270 -21.34 -14.25 19.34
N LEU A 271 -20.16 -13.64 19.44
CA LEU A 271 -18.88 -14.34 19.51
C LEU A 271 -18.21 -14.21 20.89
N ASN A 272 -17.95 -15.36 21.53
CA ASN A 272 -17.13 -15.45 22.75
C ASN A 272 -15.64 -15.28 22.42
N ILE A 273 -15.24 -14.11 21.92
CA ILE A 273 -13.83 -13.83 21.64
C ILE A 273 -13.14 -13.45 22.94
N ILE A 274 -12.24 -14.31 23.39
CA ILE A 274 -11.42 -14.07 24.57
C ILE A 274 -10.44 -12.94 24.19
N ASN A 275 -10.64 -11.75 24.75
CA ASN A 275 -9.74 -10.62 24.60
C ASN A 275 -8.45 -10.92 25.39
N GLY A 276 -7.58 -11.73 24.80
CA GLY A 276 -6.32 -12.16 25.41
C GLY A 276 -5.23 -11.13 25.18
N GLU A 277 -4.49 -10.81 26.25
CA GLU A 277 -3.27 -9.97 26.20
C GLU A 277 -2.28 -10.43 25.10
N ALA A 278 -2.26 -11.73 24.78
CA ALA A 278 -1.45 -12.30 23.71
C ALA A 278 -1.85 -11.80 22.30
N ASN A 279 -3.16 -11.69 22.02
CA ASN A 279 -3.65 -11.27 20.70
C ASN A 279 -3.35 -9.79 20.47
N ILE A 280 -3.49 -8.97 21.52
CA ILE A 280 -3.11 -7.54 21.48
C ILE A 280 -1.62 -7.40 21.17
N LYS A 281 -0.74 -8.16 21.86
CA LYS A 281 0.70 -8.14 21.60
C LYS A 281 1.05 -8.55 20.17
N LYS A 282 0.35 -9.54 19.60
CA LYS A 282 0.57 -9.96 18.20
C LYS A 282 0.16 -8.86 17.20
N ILE A 283 -0.99 -8.22 17.42
CA ILE A 283 -1.43 -7.09 16.58
C ILE A 283 -0.44 -5.92 16.66
N GLU A 284 0.08 -5.61 17.86
CA GLU A 284 1.11 -4.57 18.03
C GLU A 284 2.43 -4.93 17.34
N ALA A 285 2.85 -6.19 17.40
CA ALA A 285 4.04 -6.67 16.68
C ALA A 285 3.88 -6.52 15.17
N ILE A 286 2.72 -6.86 14.62
CA ILE A 286 2.41 -6.65 13.18
C ILE A 286 2.46 -5.17 12.84
N ARG A 287 1.83 -4.31 13.65
CA ARG A 287 1.87 -2.85 13.46
C ARG A 287 3.31 -2.31 13.44
N GLU A 288 4.16 -2.81 14.33
CA GLU A 288 5.57 -2.37 14.39
C GLU A 288 6.42 -2.91 13.24
N MET A 289 6.17 -4.16 12.81
CA MET A 289 6.75 -4.72 11.60
C MET A 289 6.40 -3.85 10.37
N MET A 290 5.13 -3.49 10.22
CA MET A 290 4.68 -2.63 9.11
C MET A 290 5.34 -1.26 9.13
N ARG A 291 5.49 -0.65 10.32
CA ARG A 291 6.21 0.62 10.47
C ARG A 291 7.67 0.49 10.07
N THR A 292 8.35 -0.56 10.50
CA THR A 292 9.75 -0.82 10.13
C THR A 292 9.89 -0.97 8.62
N LEU A 293 9.06 -1.81 7.99
CA LEU A 293 9.04 -1.99 6.53
C LEU A 293 8.85 -0.67 5.79
N TRP A 294 7.93 0.18 6.25
CA TRP A 294 7.69 1.47 5.62
C TRP A 294 8.81 2.47 5.85
N ILE A 295 9.37 2.56 7.07
CA ILE A 295 10.49 3.45 7.38
C ILE A 295 11.70 3.12 6.53
N ASP A 296 12.03 1.84 6.40
CA ASP A 296 13.15 1.39 5.58
C ASP A 296 12.93 1.67 4.08
N SER A 297 11.69 1.98 3.67
CA SER A 297 11.33 2.31 2.29
C SER A 297 11.27 3.81 1.99
N LYS A 298 11.30 4.69 2.99
CA LYS A 298 11.27 6.16 2.82
C LYS A 298 12.56 6.68 2.20
#